data_AF-N8XLU6-F1
#
_entry.id   AF-N8XLU6-F1
#
_cell.length_a   1.000
_cell.length_b   1.000
_cell.length_c   1.000
_cell.angle_alpha   90.00
_cell.angle_beta   90.00
_cell.angle_gamma   90.00
#
_symmetry.space_group_name_H-M   'P 1'
#
loop_
_entity.id
_entity.type
_entity.pdbx_description
1 polymer ?
#
loop_
_entity_poly.entity_id
_entity_poly.type
_entity_poly.pdbx_seq_one_letter_code
_entity_poly.pdbx_strand_id
1 'polypeptide(L)'
;MIFQLLDSITISPVIENQLVIHAPRNISKEIEEFLIPFLRDRNLLHLHGLILGGQYSTLEAFRQQLLIDRDISFTIGLEALASRAKTSELLEACLDTDDERINDIVVRQAAKNPHVLKDVSYASLKSLFIWTKVLINNPEVWNAPINSQEILFSLLNEYLTSRGSTHVELIRLLSNSPLADLCDFSNRLDIWNLEDKNLRDNFLKQTALGWYSRALESDLIDLESILEKSVCEIPGLNERLKQDSLCNVKGVLAIFSSINLFSESEFIDWLIFWLNSSSQKIEADMNMIGQIINQNRWDKAAIVVFNESKLLSLNLNPILNSCKGLLSIWNRLALGNVSDNDRWEAFWVLVESLYPKGPDDQDIWARAGGKTSFLRVLGSGRENWRDAIRKIRNGSKPHPSNLIREMKSDFPNNEKVSILGNLF
;
A
#
# COMPACT_ATOMS: atom_id res chain seq x y z
N MET A 1 -40.42 -51.94 -27.56
CA MET A 1 -41.38 -51.09 -28.29
C MET A 1 -40.83 -49.68 -28.54
N ILE A 2 -40.43 -48.90 -27.52
CA ILE A 2 -39.81 -47.56 -27.72
C ILE A 2 -38.53 -47.61 -28.59
N PHE A 3 -37.69 -48.64 -28.39
CA PHE A 3 -36.44 -48.79 -29.15
C PHE A 3 -36.65 -49.16 -30.64
N GLN A 4 -37.70 -49.93 -30.97
CA GLN A 4 -38.06 -50.22 -32.37
C GLN A 4 -38.65 -48.99 -33.09
N LEU A 5 -39.27 -48.07 -32.35
CA LEU A 5 -39.74 -46.78 -32.87
C LEU A 5 -38.57 -45.86 -33.21
N LEU A 6 -37.55 -45.77 -32.34
CA LEU A 6 -36.35 -44.95 -32.58
C LEU A 6 -35.59 -45.36 -33.85
N ASP A 7 -35.57 -46.64 -34.19
CA ASP A 7 -34.92 -47.10 -35.42
C ASP A 7 -35.60 -46.63 -36.71
N SER A 8 -36.91 -46.36 -36.66
CA SER A 8 -37.69 -45.90 -37.82
C SER A 8 -37.70 -44.39 -38.02
N ILE A 9 -37.14 -43.61 -37.08
CA ILE A 9 -37.22 -42.14 -37.06
C ILE A 9 -35.92 -41.51 -37.59
N THR A 10 -36.05 -40.61 -38.56
CA THR A 10 -34.95 -39.73 -38.99
C THR A 10 -34.86 -38.55 -38.01
N ILE A 11 -33.78 -38.49 -37.23
CA ILE A 11 -33.53 -37.40 -36.28
C ILE A 11 -32.84 -36.27 -37.06
N SER A 12 -33.56 -35.17 -37.30
CA SER A 12 -32.97 -33.97 -37.88
C SER A 12 -32.18 -33.17 -36.83
N PRO A 13 -31.27 -32.27 -37.22
CA PRO A 13 -30.52 -31.44 -36.26
C PRO A 13 -31.41 -30.62 -35.32
N VAL A 14 -32.60 -30.21 -35.79
CA VAL A 14 -33.58 -29.49 -34.97
C VAL A 14 -34.15 -30.39 -33.88
N ILE A 15 -34.47 -31.64 -34.22
CA ILE A 15 -34.97 -32.64 -33.26
C ILE A 15 -33.87 -32.99 -32.26
N GLU A 16 -32.63 -33.20 -32.73
CA GLU A 16 -31.49 -33.47 -31.85
C GLU A 16 -31.29 -32.36 -30.81
N ASN A 17 -31.35 -31.08 -31.24
CA ASN A 17 -31.24 -29.96 -30.31
C ASN A 17 -32.37 -29.93 -29.26
N GLN A 18 -33.61 -30.27 -29.66
CA GLN A 18 -34.71 -30.39 -28.69
C GLN A 18 -34.47 -31.53 -27.69
N LEU A 19 -33.95 -32.66 -28.16
CA LEU A 19 -33.58 -33.77 -27.28
C LEU A 19 -32.47 -33.38 -26.31
N VAL A 20 -31.46 -32.61 -26.75
CA VAL A 20 -30.39 -32.10 -25.89
C VAL A 20 -30.92 -31.22 -24.77
N ILE A 21 -31.83 -30.29 -25.10
CA ILE A 21 -32.42 -29.36 -24.12
C ILE A 21 -33.20 -30.11 -23.03
N HIS A 22 -33.88 -31.20 -23.40
CA HIS A 22 -34.76 -31.95 -22.50
C HIS A 22 -34.17 -33.24 -21.95
N ALA A 23 -32.93 -33.60 -22.33
CA ALA A 23 -32.31 -34.83 -21.90
C ALA A 23 -32.11 -34.82 -20.37
N PRO A 24 -32.45 -35.90 -19.64
CA PRO A 24 -32.15 -35.99 -18.21
C PRO A 24 -30.64 -36.01 -17.98
N ARG A 25 -30.20 -35.57 -16.78
CA ARG A 25 -28.78 -35.62 -16.39
C ARG A 25 -28.28 -37.05 -16.22
N ASN A 26 -29.09 -37.89 -15.57
CA ASN A 26 -28.79 -39.29 -15.31
C ASN A 26 -29.81 -40.17 -16.03
N ILE A 27 -29.32 -41.20 -16.70
CA ILE A 27 -30.13 -42.27 -17.31
C ILE A 27 -29.79 -43.60 -16.64
N SER A 28 -30.68 -44.59 -16.73
CA SER A 28 -30.38 -45.91 -16.19
C SER A 28 -29.37 -46.64 -17.09
N LYS A 29 -28.62 -47.59 -16.51
CA LYS A 29 -27.60 -48.35 -17.23
C LYS A 29 -28.17 -49.13 -18.43
N GLU A 30 -29.40 -49.61 -18.31
CA GLU A 30 -30.09 -50.31 -19.40
C GLU A 30 -30.40 -49.37 -20.58
N ILE A 31 -30.71 -48.10 -20.31
CA ILE A 31 -30.92 -47.09 -21.36
C ILE A 31 -29.59 -46.70 -21.98
N GLU A 32 -28.55 -46.53 -21.17
CA GLU A 32 -27.20 -46.20 -21.60
C GLU A 32 -26.62 -47.23 -22.59
N GLU A 33 -26.70 -48.52 -22.26
CA GLU A 33 -26.18 -49.63 -23.07
C GLU A 33 -26.80 -49.68 -24.48
N PHE A 34 -28.04 -49.21 -24.64
CA PHE A 34 -28.69 -49.08 -25.93
C PHE A 34 -28.41 -47.73 -26.61
N LEU A 35 -28.53 -46.63 -25.85
CA LEU A 35 -28.57 -45.28 -26.41
C LEU A 35 -27.20 -44.86 -26.96
N ILE A 36 -26.10 -45.19 -26.29
CA ILE A 36 -24.76 -44.77 -26.75
C ILE A 36 -24.41 -45.36 -28.11
N PRO A 37 -24.51 -46.69 -28.35
CA PRO A 37 -24.32 -47.25 -29.69
C PRO A 37 -25.26 -46.65 -30.73
N PHE A 38 -26.54 -46.46 -30.38
CA PHE A 38 -27.52 -45.86 -31.29
C PHE A 38 -27.14 -44.44 -31.74
N LEU A 39 -26.72 -43.57 -30.81
CA LEU A 39 -26.32 -42.19 -31.12
C LEU A 39 -25.03 -42.17 -31.95
N ARG A 40 -24.07 -43.05 -31.62
CA ARG A 40 -22.83 -43.22 -32.38
C ARG A 40 -23.10 -43.64 -33.82
N ASP A 41 -23.87 -44.70 -34.01
CA ASP A 41 -24.07 -45.32 -35.33
C ASP A 41 -24.85 -44.39 -36.28
N ARG A 42 -25.61 -43.43 -35.72
CA ARG A 42 -26.31 -42.38 -36.45
C ARG A 42 -25.57 -41.04 -36.52
N ASN A 43 -24.34 -40.96 -35.99
CA ASN A 43 -23.51 -39.76 -35.96
C ASN A 43 -24.20 -38.54 -35.30
N LEU A 44 -25.01 -38.77 -34.26
CA LEU A 44 -25.70 -37.73 -33.48
C LEU A 44 -24.77 -37.19 -32.39
N LEU A 45 -23.72 -36.48 -32.83
CA LEU A 45 -22.58 -36.09 -32.00
C LEU A 45 -22.94 -35.13 -30.85
N HIS A 46 -23.95 -34.28 -31.03
CA HIS A 46 -24.34 -33.31 -30.01
C HIS A 46 -24.99 -34.02 -28.83
N LEU A 47 -25.97 -34.88 -29.10
CA LEU A 47 -26.65 -35.65 -28.07
C LEU A 47 -25.72 -36.73 -27.48
N HIS A 48 -24.86 -37.35 -28.30
CA HIS A 48 -23.88 -38.33 -27.82
C HIS A 48 -22.97 -37.73 -26.75
N GLY A 49 -22.33 -36.57 -27.03
CA GLY A 49 -21.46 -35.91 -26.07
C GLY A 49 -22.18 -35.52 -24.77
N LEU A 50 -23.41 -35.00 -24.89
CA LEU A 50 -24.25 -34.65 -23.74
C LEU A 50 -24.55 -35.86 -22.84
N ILE A 51 -24.89 -37.01 -23.42
CA ILE A 51 -25.19 -38.22 -22.65
C ILE A 51 -23.92 -38.75 -21.99
N LEU A 52 -22.80 -38.81 -22.72
CA LEU A 52 -21.51 -39.25 -22.18
C LEU A 52 -21.08 -38.43 -20.96
N GLY A 53 -21.18 -37.10 -21.04
CA GLY A 53 -20.79 -36.21 -19.94
C GLY A 53 -21.62 -36.38 -18.66
N GLY A 54 -22.81 -36.99 -18.75
CA GLY A 54 -23.63 -37.31 -17.57
C GLY A 54 -23.41 -38.72 -17.00
N GLN A 55 -22.83 -39.65 -17.77
CA GLN A 55 -22.70 -41.07 -17.37
C GLN A 55 -21.26 -41.48 -17.02
N TYR A 56 -20.26 -40.90 -17.67
CA TYR A 56 -18.86 -41.28 -17.53
C TYR A 56 -18.06 -40.27 -16.71
N SER A 57 -16.85 -40.66 -16.30
CA SER A 57 -15.85 -39.67 -15.85
C SER A 57 -15.52 -38.72 -17.00
N THR A 58 -15.12 -37.50 -16.68
CA THR A 58 -14.91 -36.45 -17.69
C THR A 58 -13.88 -36.86 -18.74
N LEU A 59 -12.79 -37.50 -18.33
CA LEU A 59 -11.76 -38.02 -19.24
C LEU A 59 -12.29 -39.12 -20.17
N GLU A 60 -13.04 -40.09 -19.63
CA GLU A 60 -13.57 -41.19 -20.44
C GLU A 60 -14.64 -40.69 -21.41
N ALA A 61 -15.50 -39.77 -20.97
CA ALA A 61 -16.48 -39.12 -21.83
C ALA A 61 -15.78 -38.45 -23.04
N PHE A 62 -14.73 -37.65 -22.81
CA PHE A 62 -14.01 -37.01 -23.91
C PHE A 62 -13.37 -38.03 -24.84
N ARG A 63 -12.74 -39.09 -24.32
CA ARG A 63 -12.15 -40.16 -25.13
C ARG A 63 -13.21 -40.82 -26.03
N GLN A 64 -14.36 -41.19 -25.47
CA GLN A 64 -15.45 -41.81 -26.23
C GLN A 64 -16.01 -40.87 -27.32
N GLN A 65 -16.16 -39.57 -27.04
CA GLN A 65 -16.59 -38.60 -28.04
C GLN A 65 -15.55 -38.46 -29.17
N LEU A 66 -14.27 -38.33 -28.82
CA LEU A 66 -13.17 -38.18 -29.79
C LEU A 66 -12.93 -39.41 -30.66
N LEU A 67 -13.40 -40.60 -30.25
CA LEU A 67 -13.34 -41.80 -31.10
C LEU A 67 -14.14 -41.63 -32.39
N ILE A 68 -15.25 -40.90 -32.32
CA ILE A 68 -16.24 -40.76 -33.41
C ILE A 68 -16.21 -39.35 -34.01
N ASP A 69 -15.93 -38.33 -33.19
CA ASP A 69 -15.88 -36.92 -33.55
C ASP A 69 -14.46 -36.53 -34.02
N ARG A 70 -14.20 -36.81 -35.30
CA ARG A 70 -12.90 -36.57 -35.96
C ARG A 70 -12.81 -35.21 -36.68
N ASP A 71 -13.90 -34.46 -36.75
CA ASP A 71 -13.93 -33.15 -37.41
C ASP A 71 -13.40 -32.06 -36.48
N ILE A 72 -12.20 -31.57 -36.78
CA ILE A 72 -11.50 -30.53 -36.01
C ILE A 72 -12.31 -29.22 -35.92
N SER A 73 -13.22 -28.97 -36.85
CA SER A 73 -14.07 -27.77 -36.82
C SER A 73 -15.34 -27.92 -35.97
N PHE A 74 -15.70 -29.15 -35.60
CA PHE A 74 -16.91 -29.44 -34.83
C PHE A 74 -16.60 -29.49 -33.33
N THR A 75 -17.26 -28.62 -32.56
CA THR A 75 -17.08 -28.51 -31.10
C THR A 75 -18.36 -28.72 -30.30
N ILE A 76 -19.53 -28.73 -30.95
CA ILE A 76 -20.83 -28.68 -30.27
C ILE A 76 -21.03 -29.90 -29.34
N GLY A 77 -20.65 -31.10 -29.78
CA GLY A 77 -20.73 -32.32 -28.97
C GLY A 77 -19.82 -32.27 -27.74
N LEU A 78 -18.58 -31.81 -27.93
CA LEU A 78 -17.61 -31.64 -26.84
C LEU A 78 -18.05 -30.56 -25.84
N GLU A 79 -18.67 -29.47 -26.31
CA GLU A 79 -19.23 -28.41 -25.46
C GLU A 79 -20.40 -28.91 -24.63
N ALA A 80 -21.31 -29.68 -25.23
CA ALA A 80 -22.43 -30.29 -24.54
C ALA A 80 -21.96 -31.28 -23.48
N LEU A 81 -20.94 -32.08 -23.78
CA LEU A 81 -20.27 -32.96 -22.83
C LEU A 81 -19.70 -32.17 -21.64
N ALA A 82 -18.88 -31.16 -21.93
CA ALA A 82 -18.24 -30.34 -20.90
C ALA A 82 -19.26 -29.61 -20.00
N SER A 83 -20.45 -29.30 -20.52
CA SER A 83 -21.54 -28.69 -19.74
C SER A 83 -22.12 -29.59 -18.64
N ARG A 84 -21.92 -30.91 -18.75
CA ARG A 84 -22.38 -31.92 -17.78
C ARG A 84 -21.26 -32.57 -16.98
N ALA A 85 -20.03 -32.47 -17.49
CA ALA A 85 -18.84 -32.90 -16.80
C ALA A 85 -18.70 -32.25 -15.41
N LYS A 86 -18.00 -32.95 -14.52
CA LYS A 86 -17.65 -32.40 -13.21
C LYS A 86 -16.57 -31.35 -13.39
N THR A 87 -16.82 -30.13 -12.91
CA THR A 87 -15.88 -29.00 -13.00
C THR A 87 -14.48 -29.35 -12.52
N SER A 88 -14.37 -30.15 -11.46
CA SER A 88 -13.09 -30.54 -10.84
C SER A 88 -12.26 -31.52 -11.68
N GLU A 89 -12.86 -32.21 -12.64
CA GLU A 89 -12.17 -33.18 -13.52
C GLU A 89 -11.81 -32.58 -14.89
N LEU A 90 -12.31 -31.38 -15.23
CA LEU A 90 -12.14 -30.77 -16.55
C LEU A 90 -10.67 -30.48 -16.88
N LEU A 91 -9.90 -29.94 -15.93
CA LEU A 91 -8.49 -29.64 -16.15
C LEU A 91 -7.70 -30.93 -16.33
N GLU A 92 -7.86 -31.92 -15.43
CA GLU A 92 -7.18 -33.22 -15.52
C GLU A 92 -7.48 -33.89 -16.87
N ALA A 93 -8.76 -33.94 -17.27
CA ALA A 93 -9.14 -34.51 -18.56
C ALA A 93 -8.53 -33.77 -19.75
N CYS A 94 -8.45 -32.43 -19.68
CA CYS A 94 -7.78 -31.61 -20.69
C CYS A 94 -6.28 -31.92 -20.75
N LEU A 95 -5.60 -32.08 -19.60
CA LEU A 95 -4.18 -32.40 -19.57
C LEU A 95 -3.90 -33.74 -20.25
N ASP A 96 -4.75 -34.74 -20.01
CA ASP A 96 -4.64 -36.11 -20.54
C ASP A 96 -5.15 -36.30 -21.98
N THR A 97 -5.73 -35.26 -22.59
CA THR A 97 -6.26 -35.32 -23.97
C THR A 97 -5.47 -34.42 -24.91
N ASP A 98 -4.96 -34.96 -26.01
CA ASP A 98 -4.19 -34.20 -27.01
C ASP A 98 -5.11 -33.69 -28.13
N ASP A 99 -6.11 -32.87 -27.77
CA ASP A 99 -7.03 -32.24 -28.72
C ASP A 99 -7.22 -30.75 -28.38
N GLU A 100 -6.87 -29.87 -29.32
CA GLU A 100 -6.95 -28.41 -29.14
C GLU A 100 -8.37 -27.92 -28.88
N ARG A 101 -9.40 -28.59 -29.41
CA ARG A 101 -10.80 -28.21 -29.17
C ARG A 101 -11.14 -28.32 -27.69
N ILE A 102 -10.62 -29.35 -27.01
CA ILE A 102 -10.83 -29.54 -25.57
C ILE A 102 -10.14 -28.43 -24.78
N ASN A 103 -8.90 -28.07 -25.15
CA ASN A 103 -8.20 -26.94 -24.53
C ASN A 103 -9.04 -25.67 -24.57
N ASP A 104 -9.57 -25.33 -25.75
CA ASP A 104 -10.39 -24.14 -25.97
C ASP A 104 -11.71 -24.16 -25.17
N ILE A 105 -12.37 -25.31 -25.11
CA ILE A 105 -13.60 -25.49 -24.32
C ILE A 105 -13.29 -25.32 -22.83
N VAL A 106 -12.23 -25.97 -22.32
CA VAL A 106 -11.83 -25.88 -20.92
C VAL A 106 -11.38 -24.48 -20.55
N VAL A 107 -10.67 -23.77 -21.44
CA VAL A 107 -10.33 -22.36 -21.26
C VAL A 107 -11.58 -21.49 -21.12
N ARG A 108 -12.59 -21.66 -22.01
CA ARG A 108 -13.86 -20.91 -21.92
C ARG A 108 -14.64 -21.23 -20.64
N GLN A 109 -14.63 -22.48 -20.20
CA GLN A 109 -15.30 -22.89 -18.96
C GLN A 109 -14.56 -22.37 -17.72
N ALA A 110 -13.24 -22.47 -17.68
CA ALA A 110 -12.40 -21.97 -16.59
C ALA A 110 -12.49 -20.44 -16.43
N ALA A 111 -12.60 -19.70 -17.54
CA ALA A 111 -12.81 -18.25 -17.50
C ALA A 111 -14.15 -17.85 -16.84
N LYS A 112 -15.17 -18.72 -16.91
CA LYS A 112 -16.49 -18.53 -16.27
C LYS A 112 -16.55 -19.14 -14.87
N ASN A 113 -15.84 -20.24 -14.65
CA ASN A 113 -15.81 -20.98 -13.40
C ASN A 113 -14.35 -21.26 -12.99
N PRO A 114 -13.74 -20.38 -12.18
CA PRO A 114 -12.33 -20.46 -11.82
C PRO A 114 -11.94 -21.75 -11.08
N HIS A 115 -12.90 -22.47 -10.48
CA HIS A 115 -12.63 -23.75 -9.80
C HIS A 115 -12.04 -24.83 -10.70
N VAL A 116 -12.15 -24.71 -12.02
CA VAL A 116 -11.46 -25.59 -12.98
C VAL A 116 -9.94 -25.50 -12.81
N LEU A 117 -9.40 -24.34 -12.43
CA LEU A 117 -7.97 -24.07 -12.34
C LEU A 117 -7.36 -24.39 -10.97
N LYS A 118 -8.14 -24.96 -10.04
CA LYS A 118 -7.68 -25.18 -8.65
C LYS A 118 -6.39 -25.99 -8.55
N ASP A 119 -6.16 -26.93 -9.49
CA ASP A 119 -5.04 -27.89 -9.50
C ASP A 119 -3.99 -27.56 -10.58
N VAL A 120 -3.93 -26.31 -11.07
CA VAL A 120 -2.84 -25.87 -11.96
C VAL A 120 -1.50 -26.08 -11.24
N SER A 121 -0.50 -26.61 -11.95
CA SER A 121 0.78 -26.98 -11.37
C SER A 121 1.94 -26.42 -12.19
N TYR A 122 2.92 -25.84 -11.49
CA TYR A 122 4.16 -25.38 -12.10
C TYR A 122 4.91 -26.50 -12.86
N ALA A 123 4.77 -27.76 -12.42
CA ALA A 123 5.41 -28.90 -13.08
C ALA A 123 4.79 -29.27 -14.44
N SER A 124 3.61 -28.74 -14.78
CA SER A 124 2.89 -29.08 -16.02
C SER A 124 2.81 -27.88 -16.95
N LEU A 125 3.63 -27.90 -18.02
CA LEU A 125 3.65 -26.87 -19.07
C LEU A 125 2.27 -26.63 -19.69
N LYS A 126 1.50 -27.70 -19.92
CA LYS A 126 0.15 -27.61 -20.48
C LYS A 126 -0.82 -26.95 -19.50
N SER A 127 -0.70 -27.22 -18.20
CA SER A 127 -1.55 -26.56 -17.20
C SER A 127 -1.28 -25.05 -17.12
N LEU A 128 0.01 -24.65 -17.18
CA LEU A 128 0.41 -23.24 -17.24
C LEU A 128 -0.07 -22.57 -18.53
N PHE A 129 -0.02 -23.27 -19.66
CA PHE A 129 -0.57 -22.79 -20.93
C PHE A 129 -2.08 -22.55 -20.85
N ILE A 130 -2.85 -23.50 -20.31
CA ILE A 130 -4.30 -23.34 -20.10
C ILE A 130 -4.56 -22.13 -19.20
N TRP A 131 -3.84 -21.99 -18.10
CA TRP A 131 -4.01 -20.84 -17.21
C TRP A 131 -3.69 -19.51 -17.91
N THR A 132 -2.61 -19.46 -18.71
CA THR A 132 -2.26 -18.30 -19.54
C THR A 132 -3.42 -17.90 -20.46
N LYS A 133 -4.00 -18.88 -21.18
CA LYS A 133 -5.14 -18.65 -22.08
C LYS A 133 -6.39 -18.20 -21.34
N VAL A 134 -6.63 -18.72 -20.14
CA VAL A 134 -7.74 -18.26 -19.30
C VAL A 134 -7.55 -16.81 -18.88
N LEU A 135 -6.35 -16.41 -18.46
CA LEU A 135 -6.06 -15.03 -18.06
C LEU A 135 -6.18 -14.03 -19.21
N ILE A 136 -5.87 -14.44 -20.44
CA ILE A 136 -6.14 -13.62 -21.64
C ILE A 136 -7.64 -13.33 -21.79
N ASN A 137 -8.50 -14.31 -21.49
CA ASN A 137 -9.96 -14.16 -21.60
C ASN A 137 -10.59 -13.48 -20.38
N ASN A 138 -10.05 -13.70 -19.19
CA ASN A 138 -10.53 -13.13 -17.93
C ASN A 138 -9.36 -12.88 -16.96
N PRO A 139 -8.78 -11.67 -16.94
CA PRO A 139 -7.65 -11.35 -16.06
C PRO A 139 -7.97 -11.44 -14.56
N GLU A 140 -9.24 -11.36 -14.17
CA GLU A 140 -9.67 -11.34 -12.75
C GLU A 140 -9.47 -12.69 -12.05
N VAL A 141 -9.21 -13.78 -12.78
CA VAL A 141 -9.03 -15.13 -12.21
C VAL A 141 -7.56 -15.47 -11.92
N TRP A 142 -6.74 -14.46 -11.67
CA TRP A 142 -5.32 -14.58 -11.33
C TRP A 142 -5.05 -15.38 -10.04
N ASN A 143 -6.00 -15.45 -9.11
CA ASN A 143 -5.89 -16.23 -7.87
C ASN A 143 -6.59 -17.60 -7.95
N ALA A 144 -7.01 -18.06 -9.14
CA ALA A 144 -7.79 -19.28 -9.26
C ALA A 144 -7.03 -20.56 -8.84
N PRO A 145 -5.74 -20.73 -9.18
CA PRO A 145 -4.94 -21.78 -8.56
C PRO A 145 -4.73 -21.50 -7.08
N ILE A 146 -4.90 -22.53 -6.25
CA ILE A 146 -4.80 -22.42 -4.78
C ILE A 146 -3.40 -21.93 -4.36
N ASN A 147 -2.37 -22.36 -5.08
CA ASN A 147 -0.96 -22.05 -4.86
C ASN A 147 -0.42 -21.03 -5.88
N SER A 148 -1.26 -20.12 -6.38
CA SER A 148 -0.89 -19.12 -7.40
C SER A 148 0.37 -18.31 -7.07
N GLN A 149 0.57 -17.92 -5.81
CA GLN A 149 1.77 -17.18 -5.38
C GLN A 149 3.04 -18.05 -5.46
N GLU A 150 2.97 -19.30 -5.00
CA GLU A 150 4.09 -20.25 -5.10
C GLU A 150 4.46 -20.52 -6.56
N ILE A 151 3.46 -20.62 -7.44
CA ILE A 151 3.68 -20.77 -8.88
C ILE A 151 4.36 -19.53 -9.45
N LEU A 152 3.89 -18.32 -9.12
CA LEU A 152 4.53 -17.08 -9.57
C LEU A 152 5.99 -17.00 -9.11
N PHE A 153 6.27 -17.29 -7.85
CA PHE A 153 7.65 -17.26 -7.32
C PHE A 153 8.55 -18.29 -8.01
N SER A 154 8.02 -19.48 -8.31
CA SER A 154 8.73 -20.50 -9.08
C SER A 154 9.04 -20.02 -10.51
N LEU A 155 8.06 -19.42 -11.18
CA LEU A 155 8.22 -18.83 -12.51
C LEU A 155 9.26 -17.70 -12.53
N LEU A 156 9.28 -16.84 -11.51
CA LEU A 156 10.25 -15.76 -11.39
C LEU A 156 11.67 -16.28 -11.15
N ASN A 157 11.84 -17.27 -10.27
CA ASN A 157 13.14 -17.91 -10.05
C ASN A 157 13.67 -18.58 -11.32
N GLU A 158 12.81 -19.26 -12.08
CA GLU A 158 13.18 -19.80 -13.39
C GLU A 158 13.59 -18.68 -14.34
N TYR A 159 12.76 -17.64 -14.49
CA TYR A 159 13.01 -16.51 -15.38
C TYR A 159 14.35 -15.81 -15.09
N LEU A 160 14.70 -15.64 -13.82
CA LEU A 160 15.96 -15.02 -13.38
C LEU A 160 17.19 -15.91 -13.66
N THR A 161 17.06 -17.23 -13.51
CA THR A 161 18.19 -18.16 -13.66
C THR A 161 18.46 -18.55 -15.12
N SER A 162 17.43 -18.71 -15.94
CA SER A 162 17.55 -19.22 -17.31
C SER A 162 17.79 -18.13 -18.38
N ARG A 163 17.83 -16.85 -18.01
CA ARG A 163 17.81 -15.70 -18.94
C ARG A 163 16.67 -15.77 -19.97
N GLY A 164 15.55 -16.38 -19.60
CA GLY A 164 14.35 -16.50 -20.41
C GLY A 164 13.51 -17.71 -20.02
N SER A 165 12.32 -17.48 -19.45
CA SER A 165 11.34 -18.54 -19.19
C SER A 165 10.52 -18.86 -20.44
N THR A 166 10.06 -20.10 -20.60
CA THR A 166 9.04 -20.47 -21.60
C THR A 166 7.66 -19.85 -21.32
N HIS A 167 7.51 -19.17 -20.18
CA HIS A 167 6.24 -18.64 -19.68
C HIS A 167 6.21 -17.11 -19.50
N VAL A 168 7.01 -16.36 -20.28
CA VAL A 168 7.04 -14.88 -20.21
C VAL A 168 5.65 -14.26 -20.32
N GLU A 169 4.78 -14.80 -21.17
CA GLU A 169 3.42 -14.29 -21.32
C GLU A 169 2.60 -14.41 -20.03
N LEU A 170 2.70 -15.55 -19.35
CA LEU A 170 2.04 -15.76 -18.05
C LEU A 170 2.57 -14.79 -17.00
N ILE A 171 3.89 -14.66 -16.91
CA ILE A 171 4.54 -13.71 -15.98
C ILE A 171 4.07 -12.28 -16.26
N ARG A 172 3.96 -11.89 -17.53
CA ARG A 172 3.46 -10.57 -17.93
C ARG A 172 2.01 -10.36 -17.51
N LEU A 173 1.14 -11.33 -17.73
CA LEU A 173 -0.27 -11.25 -17.30
C LEU A 173 -0.36 -11.12 -15.77
N LEU A 174 0.37 -11.97 -15.04
CA LEU A 174 0.38 -11.96 -13.57
C LEU A 174 0.99 -10.68 -12.99
N SER A 175 1.97 -10.06 -13.65
CA SER A 175 2.56 -8.78 -13.21
C SER A 175 1.53 -7.65 -13.10
N ASN A 176 0.41 -7.74 -13.85
CA ASN A 176 -0.65 -6.74 -13.83
C ASN A 176 -1.71 -7.01 -12.76
N SER A 177 -1.62 -8.10 -12.01
CA SER A 177 -2.59 -8.48 -10.97
C SER A 177 -2.05 -8.19 -9.56
N PRO A 178 -2.90 -8.23 -8.53
CA PRO A 178 -2.45 -8.15 -7.13
C PRO A 178 -1.48 -9.26 -6.71
N LEU A 179 -1.41 -10.38 -7.45
CA LEU A 179 -0.44 -11.45 -7.19
C LEU A 179 1.02 -10.99 -7.35
N ALA A 180 1.24 -9.90 -8.09
CA ALA A 180 2.55 -9.32 -8.34
C ALA A 180 3.12 -8.55 -7.13
N ASP A 181 2.45 -8.58 -5.97
CA ASP A 181 3.08 -8.20 -4.72
C ASP A 181 4.23 -9.17 -4.36
N LEU A 182 5.45 -8.65 -4.39
CA LEU A 182 6.69 -9.39 -4.12
C LEU A 182 7.22 -9.16 -2.70
N CYS A 183 6.41 -8.67 -1.77
CA CYS A 183 6.81 -8.46 -0.37
C CYS A 183 7.46 -9.70 0.25
N ASP A 184 6.92 -10.90 -0.01
CA ASP A 184 7.42 -12.18 0.52
C ASP A 184 8.42 -12.90 -0.42
N PHE A 185 8.75 -12.31 -1.57
CA PHE A 185 9.67 -12.91 -2.52
C PHE A 185 11.13 -12.56 -2.18
N SER A 186 11.92 -13.56 -1.78
CA SER A 186 13.29 -13.35 -1.29
C SER A 186 14.24 -12.73 -2.32
N ASN A 187 14.02 -12.98 -3.62
CA ASN A 187 14.87 -12.49 -4.71
C ASN A 187 14.29 -11.25 -5.41
N ARG A 188 13.41 -10.47 -4.76
CA ARG A 188 12.77 -9.29 -5.37
C ARG A 188 13.77 -8.24 -5.87
N LEU A 189 14.95 -8.16 -5.27
CA LEU A 189 16.02 -7.26 -5.72
C LEU A 189 16.47 -7.53 -7.16
N ASP A 190 16.49 -8.79 -7.58
CA ASP A 190 16.85 -9.15 -8.95
C ASP A 190 15.76 -8.73 -9.95
N ILE A 191 14.49 -8.74 -9.51
CA ILE A 191 13.36 -8.24 -10.30
C ILE A 191 13.47 -6.73 -10.57
N TRP A 192 13.97 -5.97 -9.59
CA TRP A 192 14.23 -4.54 -9.75
C TRP A 192 15.32 -4.22 -10.79
N ASN A 193 16.18 -5.18 -11.09
CA ASN A 193 17.27 -5.03 -12.06
C ASN A 193 16.93 -5.54 -13.46
N LEU A 194 15.68 -5.94 -13.71
CA LEU A 194 15.26 -6.40 -15.04
C LEU A 194 15.38 -5.30 -16.10
N GLU A 195 15.81 -5.69 -17.29
CA GLU A 195 15.86 -4.83 -18.48
C GLU A 195 14.46 -4.51 -19.01
N ASP A 196 13.50 -5.44 -18.88
CA ASP A 196 12.10 -5.19 -19.21
C ASP A 196 11.48 -4.23 -18.19
N LYS A 197 11.49 -2.95 -18.56
CA LYS A 197 10.94 -1.86 -17.75
C LYS A 197 9.45 -2.05 -17.44
N ASN A 198 8.65 -2.54 -18.38
CA ASN A 198 7.21 -2.68 -18.14
C ASN A 198 6.95 -3.74 -17.07
N LEU A 199 7.65 -4.87 -17.17
CA LEU A 199 7.52 -5.94 -16.20
C LEU A 199 8.00 -5.51 -14.81
N ARG A 200 9.15 -4.86 -14.75
CA ARG A 200 9.71 -4.32 -13.50
C ARG A 200 8.77 -3.30 -12.86
N ASP A 201 8.30 -2.32 -13.62
CA ASP A 201 7.48 -1.21 -13.08
C ASP A 201 6.12 -1.75 -12.59
N ASN A 202 5.58 -2.79 -13.24
CA ASN A 202 4.38 -3.49 -12.78
C ASN A 202 4.57 -4.16 -11.42
N PHE A 203 5.64 -4.95 -11.24
CA PHE A 203 5.96 -5.57 -9.95
C PHE A 203 6.24 -4.53 -8.87
N LEU A 204 6.97 -3.45 -9.19
CA LEU A 204 7.25 -2.37 -8.25
C LEU A 204 5.95 -1.73 -7.76
N LYS A 205 5.04 -1.42 -8.67
CA LYS A 205 3.75 -0.82 -8.35
C LYS A 205 2.92 -1.72 -7.44
N GLN A 206 2.80 -3.00 -7.75
CA GLN A 206 1.98 -3.93 -6.97
C GLN A 206 2.61 -4.22 -5.61
N THR A 207 3.94 -4.35 -5.55
CA THR A 207 4.68 -4.52 -4.30
C THR A 207 4.61 -3.27 -3.42
N ALA A 208 4.64 -2.07 -4.00
CA ALA A 208 4.46 -0.82 -3.25
C ALA A 208 3.07 -0.73 -2.61
N LEU A 209 2.02 -1.14 -3.35
CA LEU A 209 0.66 -1.22 -2.82
C LEU A 209 0.52 -2.28 -1.72
N GLY A 210 1.09 -3.47 -1.93
CA GLY A 210 1.10 -4.54 -0.94
C GLY A 210 1.83 -4.14 0.35
N TRP A 211 3.02 -3.53 0.21
CA TRP A 211 3.78 -2.99 1.33
C TRP A 211 2.97 -1.93 2.10
N TYR A 212 2.32 -1.00 1.40
CA TYR A 212 1.46 0.01 2.03
C TYR A 212 0.36 -0.63 2.89
N SER A 213 -0.35 -1.64 2.35
CA SER A 213 -1.38 -2.37 3.08
C SER A 213 -0.83 -3.09 4.32
N ARG A 214 0.31 -3.76 4.22
CA ARG A 214 0.96 -4.45 5.36
C ARG A 214 1.46 -3.47 6.41
N ALA A 215 2.04 -2.35 5.99
CA ALA A 215 2.52 -1.30 6.89
C ALA A 215 1.39 -0.68 7.72
N LEU A 216 0.18 -0.51 7.14
CA LEU A 216 -1.00 -0.09 7.91
C LEU A 216 -1.36 -1.09 9.01
N GLU A 217 -1.14 -2.38 8.79
CA GLU A 217 -1.34 -3.45 9.78
C GLU A 217 -0.17 -3.61 10.76
N SER A 218 0.83 -2.72 10.70
CA SER A 218 2.08 -2.77 11.47
C SER A 218 2.96 -3.99 11.16
N ASP A 219 2.76 -4.62 10.01
CA ASP A 219 3.63 -5.68 9.48
C ASP A 219 4.66 -5.03 8.53
N LEU A 220 5.73 -4.51 9.13
CA LEU A 220 6.76 -3.76 8.42
C LEU A 220 7.82 -4.71 7.83
N ILE A 221 8.06 -4.53 6.54
CA ILE A 221 9.15 -5.16 5.80
C ILE A 221 10.18 -4.08 5.45
N ASP A 222 11.45 -4.44 5.52
CA ASP A 222 12.54 -3.55 5.11
C ASP A 222 12.40 -3.12 3.65
N LEU A 223 12.50 -1.82 3.42
CA LEU A 223 12.41 -1.20 2.10
C LEU A 223 13.79 -0.97 1.50
N GLU A 224 14.00 -1.44 0.28
CA GLU A 224 15.13 -0.98 -0.53
C GLU A 224 14.78 0.35 -1.21
N SER A 225 15.79 1.19 -1.46
CA SER A 225 15.59 2.57 -1.95
C SER A 225 14.69 2.67 -3.19
N ILE A 226 14.72 1.66 -4.07
CA ILE A 226 13.88 1.63 -5.27
C ILE A 226 12.40 1.40 -4.93
N LEU A 227 12.11 0.51 -3.99
CA LEU A 227 10.75 0.21 -3.55
C LEU A 227 10.21 1.36 -2.69
N GLU A 228 11.05 1.94 -1.83
CA GLU A 228 10.72 3.13 -1.06
C GLU A 228 10.25 4.27 -1.98
N LYS A 229 10.99 4.52 -3.07
CA LYS A 229 10.60 5.50 -4.08
C LYS A 229 9.25 5.14 -4.72
N SER A 230 9.04 3.88 -5.08
CA SER A 230 7.77 3.43 -5.66
C SER A 230 6.59 3.57 -4.69
N VAL A 231 6.80 3.40 -3.38
CA VAL A 231 5.77 3.67 -2.36
C VAL A 231 5.43 5.16 -2.33
N CYS A 232 6.42 6.06 -2.33
CA CYS A 232 6.17 7.50 -2.39
C CYS A 232 5.46 7.95 -3.68
N GLU A 233 5.61 7.20 -4.77
CA GLU A 233 4.97 7.47 -6.07
C GLU A 233 3.57 6.84 -6.21
N ILE A 234 3.04 6.20 -5.16
CA ILE A 234 1.66 5.66 -5.18
C ILE A 234 0.67 6.78 -5.52
N PRO A 235 -0.18 6.62 -6.55
CA PRO A 235 -1.15 7.64 -6.93
C PRO A 235 -2.10 7.99 -5.78
N GLY A 236 -2.11 9.28 -5.40
CA GLY A 236 -2.92 9.80 -4.31
C GLY A 236 -2.50 9.31 -2.93
N LEU A 237 -1.21 8.99 -2.72
CA LEU A 237 -0.70 8.48 -1.44
C LEU A 237 -1.09 9.36 -0.26
N ASN A 238 -0.92 10.68 -0.36
CA ASN A 238 -1.20 11.58 0.75
C ASN A 238 -2.69 11.61 1.12
N GLU A 239 -3.56 11.58 0.12
CA GLU A 239 -5.01 11.47 0.28
C GLU A 239 -5.40 10.13 0.92
N ARG A 240 -4.73 9.04 0.54
CA ARG A 240 -4.91 7.72 1.18
C ARG A 240 -4.48 7.76 2.65
N LEU A 241 -3.29 8.28 2.95
CA LEU A 241 -2.79 8.44 4.34
C LEU A 241 -3.74 9.29 5.19
N LYS A 242 -4.33 10.35 4.61
CA LYS A 242 -5.37 11.16 5.27
C LYS A 242 -6.62 10.33 5.56
N GLN A 243 -7.17 9.62 4.58
CA GLN A 243 -8.36 8.78 4.78
C GLN A 243 -8.10 7.67 5.81
N ASP A 244 -6.99 6.96 5.69
CA ASP A 244 -6.65 5.86 6.57
C ASP A 244 -6.40 6.34 8.01
N SER A 245 -5.91 7.57 8.19
CA SER A 245 -5.73 8.17 9.53
C SER A 245 -7.03 8.41 10.30
N LEU A 246 -8.19 8.38 9.64
CA LEU A 246 -9.50 8.50 10.30
C LEU A 246 -9.81 7.26 11.14
N CYS A 247 -9.35 6.09 10.72
CA CYS A 247 -9.61 4.80 11.38
C CYS A 247 -8.36 4.16 11.99
N ASN A 248 -7.17 4.43 11.44
CA ASN A 248 -5.92 3.78 11.81
C ASN A 248 -4.72 4.74 11.71
N VAL A 249 -4.71 5.77 12.57
CA VAL A 249 -3.58 6.70 12.69
C VAL A 249 -2.27 6.01 13.03
N LYS A 250 -2.29 4.95 13.85
CA LYS A 250 -1.09 4.20 14.24
C LYS A 250 -0.38 3.59 13.03
N GLY A 251 -1.12 2.95 12.13
CA GLY A 251 -0.58 2.40 10.87
C GLY A 251 0.02 3.49 9.98
N VAL A 252 -0.66 4.63 9.86
CA VAL A 252 -0.15 5.78 9.10
C VAL A 252 1.15 6.34 9.69
N LEU A 253 1.24 6.43 11.02
CA LEU A 253 2.46 6.86 11.70
C LEU A 253 3.61 5.85 11.54
N ALA A 254 3.31 4.55 11.49
CA ALA A 254 4.31 3.52 11.19
C ALA A 254 4.88 3.71 9.77
N ILE A 255 4.04 4.06 8.79
CA ILE A 255 4.48 4.37 7.42
C ILE A 255 5.41 5.59 7.41
N PHE A 256 5.03 6.71 8.01
CA PHE A 256 5.89 7.90 8.10
C PHE A 256 7.21 7.65 8.83
N SER A 257 7.23 6.70 9.77
CA SER A 257 8.44 6.33 10.51
C SER A 257 9.37 5.41 9.72
N SER A 258 8.84 4.69 8.73
CA SER A 258 9.59 3.67 7.97
C SER A 258 10.17 4.20 6.66
N ILE A 259 9.63 5.31 6.15
CA ILE A 259 10.01 5.91 4.87
C ILE A 259 10.72 7.23 5.12
N ASN A 260 11.98 7.32 4.67
CA ASN A 260 12.81 8.52 4.75
C ASN A 260 12.57 9.49 3.60
N LEU A 261 11.95 9.03 2.50
CA LEU A 261 11.70 9.84 1.31
C LEU A 261 10.50 10.79 1.40
N PHE A 262 9.69 10.74 2.47
CA PHE A 262 8.60 11.71 2.64
C PHE A 262 9.15 13.13 2.79
N SER A 263 8.55 14.07 2.06
CA SER A 263 8.84 15.47 2.24
C SER A 263 8.16 16.03 3.49
N GLU A 264 8.80 17.04 4.10
CA GLU A 264 8.20 17.78 5.21
C GLU A 264 6.83 18.38 4.82
N SER A 265 6.66 18.81 3.57
CA SER A 265 5.39 19.37 3.07
C SER A 265 4.25 18.37 3.05
N GLU A 266 4.51 17.12 2.63
CA GLU A 266 3.50 16.06 2.62
C GLU A 266 3.07 15.72 4.04
N PHE A 267 4.04 15.62 4.96
CA PHE A 267 3.74 15.38 6.37
C PHE A 267 2.94 16.53 7.00
N ILE A 268 3.27 17.79 6.70
CA ILE A 268 2.52 18.96 7.21
C ILE A 268 1.07 18.93 6.70
N ASP A 269 0.86 18.64 5.41
CA ASP A 269 -0.47 18.58 4.83
C ASP A 269 -1.32 17.46 5.46
N TRP A 270 -0.72 16.28 5.68
CA TRP A 270 -1.35 15.21 6.47
C TRP A 270 -1.64 15.64 7.91
N LEU A 271 -0.68 16.26 8.59
CA LEU A 271 -0.78 16.67 10.00
C LEU A 271 -1.91 17.68 10.21
N ILE A 272 -2.01 18.69 9.35
CA ILE A 272 -3.09 19.69 9.41
C ILE A 272 -4.45 19.02 9.22
N PHE A 273 -4.57 18.09 8.28
CA PHE A 273 -5.79 17.30 8.11
C PHE A 273 -6.12 16.51 9.38
N TRP A 274 -5.16 15.78 9.94
CA TRP A 274 -5.37 14.96 11.13
C TRP A 274 -5.78 15.80 12.34
N LEU A 275 -5.11 16.94 12.59
CA LEU A 275 -5.43 17.87 13.69
C LEU A 275 -6.87 18.40 13.59
N ASN A 276 -7.36 18.68 12.39
CA ASN A 276 -8.70 19.22 12.14
C ASN A 276 -9.79 18.15 11.97
N SER A 277 -9.43 16.87 11.87
CA SER A 277 -10.39 15.78 11.71
C SER A 277 -11.17 15.48 13.00
N SER A 278 -12.24 14.70 12.90
CA SER A 278 -13.01 14.20 14.05
C SER A 278 -12.38 12.99 14.75
N SER A 279 -11.24 12.48 14.27
CA SER A 279 -10.57 11.33 14.88
C SER A 279 -10.22 11.61 16.34
N GLN A 280 -10.15 10.56 17.16
CA GLN A 280 -9.72 10.71 18.55
C GLN A 280 -8.22 11.00 18.60
N LYS A 281 -7.82 12.03 19.35
CA LYS A 281 -6.42 12.40 19.54
C LYS A 281 -5.94 11.85 20.87
N ILE A 282 -5.19 10.75 20.84
CA ILE A 282 -4.59 10.16 22.04
C ILE A 282 -3.12 10.59 22.18
N GLU A 283 -2.64 10.59 23.41
CA GLU A 283 -1.28 11.06 23.75
C GLU A 283 -0.18 10.23 23.10
N ALA A 284 -0.38 8.91 22.94
CA ALA A 284 0.59 8.02 22.30
C ALA A 284 0.88 8.43 20.86
N ASP A 285 -0.16 8.71 20.06
CA ASP A 285 -0.02 9.13 18.66
C ASP A 285 0.63 10.51 18.56
N MET A 286 0.24 11.44 19.44
CA MET A 286 0.86 12.76 19.51
C MET A 286 2.36 12.70 19.82
N ASN A 287 2.76 11.86 20.77
CA ASN A 287 4.18 11.65 21.07
C ASN A 287 4.92 11.09 19.85
N MET A 288 4.33 10.11 19.16
CA MET A 288 4.92 9.54 17.95
C MET A 288 5.06 10.57 16.82
N ILE A 289 4.04 11.40 16.59
CA ILE A 289 4.11 12.54 15.64
C ILE A 289 5.30 13.45 15.99
N GLY A 290 5.43 13.82 17.25
CA GLY A 290 6.53 14.68 17.70
C GLY A 290 7.91 14.03 17.54
N GLN A 291 8.01 12.71 17.72
CA GLN A 291 9.23 11.94 17.47
C GLN A 291 9.60 11.92 15.99
N ILE A 292 8.64 11.66 15.10
CA ILE A 292 8.85 11.68 13.64
C ILE A 292 9.37 13.05 13.20
N ILE A 293 8.73 14.14 13.64
CA ILE A 293 9.17 15.52 13.34
C ILE A 293 10.61 15.74 13.79
N ASN A 294 10.95 15.32 15.01
CA ASN A 294 12.27 15.53 15.59
C ASN A 294 13.37 14.71 14.90
N GLN A 295 13.09 13.43 14.59
CA GLN A 295 14.01 12.53 13.90
C GLN A 295 14.37 13.05 12.51
N ASN A 296 13.38 13.52 11.77
CA ASN A 296 13.55 14.05 10.41
C ASN A 296 14.00 15.52 10.37
N ARG A 297 14.16 16.18 11.53
CA ARG A 297 14.53 17.62 11.63
C ARG A 297 13.59 18.54 10.85
N TRP A 298 12.29 18.28 10.93
CA TRP A 298 11.26 19.06 10.24
C TRP A 298 10.87 20.33 11.02
N ASP A 299 11.66 21.39 10.85
CA ASP A 299 11.48 22.68 11.55
C ASP A 299 10.13 23.36 11.24
N LYS A 300 9.67 23.32 9.98
CA LYS A 300 8.39 23.92 9.59
C LYS A 300 7.23 23.14 10.20
N ALA A 301 7.32 21.81 10.26
CA ALA A 301 6.30 21.00 10.90
C ALA A 301 6.20 21.32 12.40
N ALA A 302 7.34 21.47 13.09
CA ALA A 302 7.35 21.91 14.49
C ALA A 302 6.71 23.30 14.67
N ILE A 303 6.99 24.25 13.77
CA ILE A 303 6.37 25.59 13.78
C ILE A 303 4.85 25.52 13.54
N VAL A 304 4.38 24.66 12.64
CA VAL A 304 2.94 24.44 12.41
C VAL A 304 2.27 23.96 13.70
N VAL A 305 2.81 22.94 14.36
CA VAL A 305 2.27 22.45 15.65
C VAL A 305 2.21 23.57 16.70
N PHE A 306 3.26 24.39 16.79
CA PHE A 306 3.29 25.53 17.73
C PHE A 306 2.25 26.60 17.43
N ASN A 307 1.97 26.87 16.15
CA ASN A 307 0.93 27.82 15.78
C ASN A 307 -0.47 27.25 16.06
N GLU A 308 -0.70 25.98 15.70
CA GLU A 308 -1.96 25.27 15.96
C GLU A 308 -2.23 25.14 17.46
N SER A 309 -1.21 24.99 18.32
CA SER A 309 -1.40 24.91 19.77
C SER A 309 -1.94 26.19 20.39
N LYS A 310 -1.87 27.33 19.68
CA LYS A 310 -2.47 28.60 20.11
C LYS A 310 -3.90 28.78 19.62
N LEU A 311 -4.28 28.08 18.55
CA LEU A 311 -5.57 28.22 17.88
C LEU A 311 -6.57 27.16 18.35
N LEU A 312 -6.10 25.92 18.52
CA LEU A 312 -6.92 24.79 18.90
C LEU A 312 -7.07 24.72 20.43
N SER A 313 -8.24 24.28 20.90
CA SER A 313 -8.45 23.90 22.30
C SER A 313 -7.78 22.57 22.68
N LEU A 314 -7.10 21.94 21.72
CA LEU A 314 -6.41 20.66 21.87
C LEU A 314 -5.03 20.86 22.51
N ASN A 315 -4.73 20.07 23.54
CA ASN A 315 -3.42 20.09 24.20
C ASN A 315 -2.35 19.42 23.31
N LEU A 316 -1.60 20.22 22.55
CA LEU A 316 -0.51 19.73 21.69
C LEU A 316 0.85 19.59 22.39
N ASN A 317 0.91 19.75 23.72
CA ASN A 317 2.15 19.59 24.48
C ASN A 317 2.85 18.24 24.28
N PRO A 318 2.18 17.09 24.10
CA PRO A 318 2.87 15.82 23.84
C PRO A 318 3.69 15.85 22.54
N ILE A 319 3.15 16.45 21.47
CA ILE A 319 3.88 16.65 20.20
C ILE A 319 5.07 17.60 20.44
N LEU A 320 4.79 18.78 21.01
CA LEU A 320 5.77 19.84 21.19
C LEU A 320 6.93 19.43 22.10
N ASN A 321 6.69 18.66 23.15
CA ASN A 321 7.74 18.19 24.05
C ASN A 321 8.79 17.33 23.32
N SER A 322 8.36 16.57 22.31
CA SER A 322 9.22 15.69 21.53
C SER A 322 10.01 16.44 20.45
N CYS A 323 9.47 17.54 19.91
CA CYS A 323 10.11 18.33 18.84
C CYS A 323 10.57 19.75 19.24
N LYS A 324 10.50 20.13 20.52
CA LYS A 324 10.84 21.48 21.02
C LYS A 324 12.21 21.99 20.62
N GLY A 325 13.17 21.09 20.40
CA GLY A 325 14.54 21.44 19.98
C GLY A 325 14.60 22.14 18.61
N LEU A 326 13.58 21.94 17.77
CA LEU A 326 13.45 22.56 16.45
C LEU A 326 12.80 23.95 16.50
N LEU A 327 12.19 24.31 17.62
CA LEU A 327 11.57 25.62 17.80
C LEU A 327 12.62 26.66 18.15
N SER A 328 12.40 27.90 17.68
CA SER A 328 13.19 29.04 18.13
C SER A 328 13.07 29.25 19.65
N ILE A 329 14.08 29.88 20.25
CA ILE A 329 14.08 30.16 21.70
C ILE A 329 12.82 30.92 22.16
N TRP A 330 12.31 31.83 21.33
CA TRP A 330 11.10 32.61 21.59
C TRP A 330 9.84 31.75 21.61
N ASN A 331 9.74 30.79 20.68
CA ASN A 331 8.62 29.86 20.64
C ASN A 331 8.69 28.89 21.83
N ARG A 332 9.87 28.39 22.19
CA ARG A 332 10.07 27.58 23.40
C ARG A 332 9.65 28.35 24.66
N LEU A 333 10.03 29.63 24.76
CA LEU A 333 9.65 30.49 25.88
C LEU A 333 8.14 30.67 26.00
N ALA A 334 7.45 30.86 24.88
CA ALA A 334 6.01 30.98 24.85
C ALA A 334 5.28 29.69 25.32
N LEU A 335 5.93 28.53 25.28
CA LEU A 335 5.39 27.27 25.81
C LEU A 335 5.56 27.11 27.33
N GLY A 336 6.30 27.99 27.99
CA GLY A 336 6.45 28.03 29.46
C GLY A 336 7.34 26.94 30.09
N ASN A 337 7.71 25.88 29.36
CA ASN A 337 8.61 24.82 29.85
C ASN A 337 10.05 25.03 29.41
N VAL A 338 10.77 25.91 30.10
CA VAL A 338 12.02 26.49 29.62
C VAL A 338 13.11 26.38 30.68
N SER A 339 14.33 26.02 30.26
CA SER A 339 15.45 25.97 31.19
C SER A 339 15.87 27.37 31.66
N ASP A 340 16.49 27.49 32.83
CA ASP A 340 17.06 28.76 33.29
C ASP A 340 18.05 29.31 32.24
N ASN A 341 18.82 28.44 31.59
CA ASN A 341 19.76 28.83 30.53
C ASN A 341 19.05 29.44 29.32
N ASP A 342 18.00 28.81 28.80
CA ASP A 342 17.21 29.37 27.68
C ASP A 342 16.62 30.74 28.04
N ARG A 343 16.13 30.90 29.28
CA ARG A 343 15.60 32.19 29.76
C ARG A 343 16.68 33.27 29.74
N TRP A 344 17.88 32.98 30.24
CA TRP A 344 19.00 33.93 30.25
C TRP A 344 19.57 34.19 28.85
N GLU A 345 19.62 33.17 28.00
CA GLU A 345 20.05 33.31 26.61
C GLU A 345 19.10 34.23 25.84
N ALA A 346 17.79 34.05 25.97
CA ALA A 346 16.82 34.93 25.32
C ALA A 346 16.86 36.36 25.87
N PHE A 347 17.05 36.53 27.18
CA PHE A 347 17.27 37.84 27.77
C PHE A 347 18.49 38.52 27.15
N TRP A 348 19.60 37.79 27.01
CA TRP A 348 20.80 38.31 26.36
C TRP A 348 20.58 38.70 24.90
N VAL A 349 20.02 37.80 24.10
CA VAL A 349 19.73 38.06 22.68
C VAL A 349 18.82 39.28 22.52
N LEU A 350 17.84 39.45 23.41
CA LEU A 350 16.94 40.59 23.36
C LEU A 350 17.64 41.91 23.68
N VAL A 351 18.39 41.99 24.77
CA VAL A 351 19.06 43.25 25.14
C VAL A 351 20.14 43.65 24.15
N GLU A 352 20.85 42.67 23.56
CA GLU A 352 21.79 42.94 22.48
C GLU A 352 21.09 43.54 21.25
N SER A 353 19.89 43.04 20.92
CA SER A 353 19.12 43.54 19.78
C SER A 353 18.50 44.92 20.00
N LEU A 354 18.04 45.22 21.21
CA LEU A 354 17.38 46.48 21.55
C LEU A 354 18.37 47.61 21.88
N TYR A 355 19.53 47.25 22.43
CA TYR A 355 20.55 48.19 22.93
C TYR A 355 21.94 47.78 22.42
N PRO A 356 22.20 47.94 21.11
CA PRO A 356 23.41 47.43 20.46
C PRO A 356 24.70 48.07 20.99
N LYS A 357 24.66 49.27 21.60
CA LYS A 357 25.86 49.91 22.18
C LYS A 357 26.22 49.39 23.57
N GLY A 358 25.41 48.49 24.13
CA GLY A 358 25.64 47.87 25.45
C GLY A 358 24.71 48.38 26.54
N PRO A 359 24.96 48.04 27.81
CA PRO A 359 24.10 48.39 28.95
C PRO A 359 24.00 49.90 29.24
N ASP A 360 24.93 50.71 28.74
CA ASP A 360 24.88 52.17 28.86
C ASP A 360 24.08 52.83 27.72
N ASP A 361 23.63 52.07 26.73
CA ASP A 361 22.82 52.59 25.63
C ASP A 361 21.47 53.12 26.17
N GLN A 362 21.15 54.36 25.84
CA GLN A 362 19.94 55.05 26.32
C GLN A 362 19.79 55.04 27.85
N ASP A 363 20.92 55.01 28.57
CA ASP A 363 21.00 54.96 30.03
C ASP A 363 20.18 53.81 30.65
N ILE A 364 19.92 52.73 29.89
CA ILE A 364 18.98 51.67 30.28
C ILE A 364 19.38 51.02 31.62
N TRP A 365 20.68 50.85 31.85
CA TRP A 365 21.21 50.33 33.10
C TRP A 365 20.93 51.23 34.30
N ALA A 366 21.16 52.54 34.15
CA ALA A 366 20.94 53.52 35.20
C ALA A 366 19.45 53.66 35.52
N ARG A 367 18.59 53.74 34.49
CA ARG A 367 17.13 53.81 34.62
C ARG A 367 16.54 52.60 35.33
N ALA A 368 17.09 51.40 35.10
CA ALA A 368 16.69 50.19 35.80
C ALA A 368 17.18 50.10 37.28
N GLY A 369 17.88 51.13 37.78
CA GLY A 369 18.43 51.19 39.14
C GLY A 369 19.79 50.53 39.30
N GLY A 370 20.50 50.29 38.20
CA GLY A 370 21.89 49.86 38.18
C GLY A 370 22.84 51.03 38.47
N LYS A 371 24.00 50.75 39.07
CA LYS A 371 25.08 51.76 39.15
C LYS A 371 25.99 51.58 37.94
N THR A 372 26.17 52.63 37.14
CA THR A 372 27.03 52.64 35.96
C THR A 372 28.49 52.34 36.30
N SER A 373 28.94 52.68 37.52
CA SER A 373 30.27 52.33 38.03
C SER A 373 30.54 50.82 38.13
N PHE A 374 29.51 49.98 38.10
CA PHE A 374 29.66 48.52 38.05
C PHE A 374 29.74 47.96 36.63
N LEU A 375 29.47 48.77 35.60
CA LEU A 375 29.68 48.38 34.22
C LEU A 375 31.18 48.45 33.91
N ARG A 376 31.68 47.41 33.25
CA ARG A 376 32.99 47.49 32.61
C ARG A 376 32.77 47.95 31.19
N VAL A 377 33.60 48.86 30.72
CA VAL A 377 33.68 49.20 29.29
C VAL A 377 34.72 48.26 28.68
N LEU A 378 34.25 47.09 28.26
CA LEU A 378 35.02 46.06 27.57
C LEU A 378 34.57 45.98 26.12
N GLY A 379 35.39 46.51 25.21
CA GLY A 379 35.21 46.29 23.78
C GLY A 379 33.81 46.65 23.26
N SER A 380 33.14 45.67 22.65
CA SER A 380 31.84 45.85 21.99
C SER A 380 30.66 45.88 22.97
N GLY A 381 29.54 46.49 22.55
CA GLY A 381 28.29 46.50 23.31
C GLY A 381 27.81 45.09 23.71
N ARG A 382 28.05 44.10 22.85
CA ARG A 382 27.78 42.68 23.11
C ARG A 382 28.59 42.12 24.28
N GLU A 383 29.89 42.40 24.34
CA GLU A 383 30.76 41.96 25.43
C GLU A 383 30.38 42.63 26.75
N ASN A 384 30.02 43.91 26.69
CA ASN A 384 29.50 44.65 27.84
C ASN A 384 28.21 44.04 28.37
N TRP A 385 27.26 43.69 27.49
CA TRP A 385 26.04 42.97 27.87
C TRP A 385 26.34 41.60 28.49
N ARG A 386 27.28 40.85 27.92
CA ARG A 386 27.67 39.53 28.44
C ARG A 386 28.20 39.60 29.88
N ASP A 387 29.09 40.55 30.18
CA ASP A 387 29.59 40.75 31.56
C ASP A 387 28.49 41.24 32.50
N ALA A 388 27.66 42.18 32.04
CA ALA A 388 26.55 42.74 32.79
C ALA A 388 25.50 41.68 33.17
N ILE A 389 25.07 40.85 32.21
CA ILE A 389 24.11 39.76 32.45
C ILE A 389 24.68 38.71 33.39
N ARG A 390 25.97 38.36 33.24
CA ARG A 390 26.63 37.44 34.18
C ARG A 390 26.58 37.97 35.62
N LYS A 391 26.80 39.26 35.83
CA LYS A 391 26.70 39.91 37.15
C LYS A 391 25.27 39.87 37.68
N ILE A 392 24.28 40.16 36.85
CA ILE A 392 22.86 40.10 37.23
C ILE A 392 22.45 38.68 37.61
N ARG A 393 22.86 37.67 36.81
CA ARG A 393 22.60 36.25 37.10
C ARG A 393 23.18 35.82 38.46
N ASN A 394 24.27 36.43 38.89
CA ASN A 394 24.90 36.21 40.18
C ASN A 394 24.31 37.09 41.32
N GLY A 395 23.16 37.76 41.10
CA GLY A 395 22.45 38.54 42.12
C GLY A 395 22.82 40.03 42.20
N SER A 396 23.60 40.56 41.25
CA SER A 396 23.92 41.99 41.20
C SER A 396 22.72 42.82 40.72
N LYS A 397 22.68 44.11 41.10
CA LYS A 397 21.70 45.08 40.57
C LYS A 397 22.14 45.62 39.20
N PRO A 398 21.19 46.00 38.32
CA PRO A 398 19.74 46.00 38.50
C PRO A 398 19.14 44.59 38.40
N HIS A 399 17.98 44.37 39.04
CA HIS A 399 17.26 43.10 38.89
C HIS A 399 16.72 42.95 37.46
N PRO A 400 16.66 41.73 36.88
CA PRO A 400 16.13 41.51 35.53
C PRO A 400 14.75 42.12 35.33
N SER A 401 13.86 41.99 36.31
CA SER A 401 12.51 42.54 36.28
C SER A 401 12.48 44.07 36.13
N ASN A 402 13.44 44.79 36.72
CA ASN A 402 13.56 46.24 36.53
C ASN A 402 14.02 46.58 35.11
N LEU A 403 15.01 45.86 34.58
CA LEU A 403 15.46 46.06 33.20
C LEU A 403 14.32 45.80 32.21
N ILE A 404 13.57 44.71 32.40
CA ILE A 404 12.42 44.39 31.54
C ILE A 404 11.33 45.47 31.65
N ARG A 405 11.10 46.04 32.84
CA ARG A 405 10.15 47.15 33.01
C ARG A 405 10.54 48.37 32.17
N GLU A 406 11.81 48.78 32.21
CA GLU A 406 12.28 49.90 31.37
C GLU A 406 12.21 49.53 29.88
N MET A 407 12.54 48.29 29.49
CA MET A 407 12.38 47.81 28.11
C MET A 407 10.93 47.86 27.63
N LYS A 408 9.95 47.55 28.49
CA LYS A 408 8.52 47.67 28.16
C LYS A 408 8.13 49.14 27.94
N SER A 409 8.76 50.08 28.64
CA SER A 409 8.54 51.51 28.43
C SER A 409 9.10 51.98 27.09
N ASP A 410 10.31 51.53 26.74
CA ASP A 410 10.99 51.95 25.52
C ASP A 410 10.43 51.26 24.26
N PHE A 411 9.96 50.02 24.42
CA PHE A 411 9.47 49.15 23.33
C PHE A 411 8.12 48.51 23.66
N PRO A 412 7.03 49.30 23.81
CA PRO A 412 5.74 48.82 24.31
C PRO A 412 5.07 47.75 23.44
N ASN A 413 5.35 47.74 22.13
CA ASN A 413 4.77 46.79 21.17
C ASN A 413 5.67 45.58 20.89
N ASN A 414 6.77 45.41 21.64
CA ASN A 414 7.70 44.31 21.40
C ASN A 414 7.25 43.04 22.15
N GLU A 415 6.72 42.05 21.40
CA GLU A 415 6.24 40.79 21.95
C GLU A 415 7.31 40.02 22.75
N LYS A 416 8.58 40.09 22.35
CA LYS A 416 9.68 39.39 23.03
C LYS A 416 9.93 39.95 24.43
N VAL A 417 9.79 41.27 24.59
CA VAL A 417 9.87 41.94 25.89
C VAL A 417 8.71 41.49 26.79
N SER A 418 7.50 41.40 26.22
CA SER A 418 6.32 40.89 26.93
C SER A 418 6.49 39.44 27.38
N ILE A 419 7.00 38.56 26.51
CA ILE A 419 7.28 37.15 26.83
C ILE A 419 8.24 37.04 28.01
N LEU A 420 9.38 37.74 27.98
CA LEU A 420 10.35 37.68 29.09
C LEU A 420 9.81 38.26 30.39
N GLY A 421 8.97 39.30 30.31
CA GLY A 421 8.36 39.89 31.50
C GLY A 421 7.36 38.99 32.23
N ASN A 422 6.94 37.87 31.63
CA ASN A 422 6.13 36.86 32.31
C ASN A 422 6.99 35.75 32.95
N LEU A 423 8.30 35.74 32.69
CA LEU A 423 9.25 34.68 33.10
C LEU A 423 10.25 35.11 34.17
N PHE A 424 10.39 36.43 34.39
CA PHE A 424 11.22 37.07 35.42
C PHE A 424 10.33 37.94 36.31
#